data_AF-A0A929TJ96-F1
#
_entry.id   AF-A0A929TJ96-F1
#
_cell.length_a   1.000
_cell.length_b   1.000
_cell.length_c   1.000
_cell.angle_alpha   90.00
_cell.angle_beta   90.00
_cell.angle_gamma   90.00
#
_symmetry.space_group_name_H-M   'P 1'
#
loop_
_entity.id
_entity.type
_entity.pdbx_description
1 polymer ?
#
loop_
_entity_poly.entity_id
_entity_poly.type
_entity_poly.pdbx_seq_one_letter_code
_entity_poly.pdbx_strand_id
1 'polypeptide(L)'
;VQRALMKGENPLEALEALQDVVDIIHGQYPNVSDENVGFGSTIFAEKPGDGSAREQAASCQKVLGGWANIAREYATKRYRSNLMNWGMLPFLIKEEELPFSNLDFIFLPGIRQEIETGCEEVKAFAVKDGRMEAFSLHLGELTKREKDIILAGCLINYNAV
;
A
#
# COMPACT_ATOMS: atom_id res chain seq x y z
N VAL A 1 -8.66 0.86 12.83
CA VAL A 1 -8.76 -0.37 12.01
C VAL A 1 -7.61 -1.33 12.28
N GLN A 2 -6.41 -1.18 11.70
CA GLN A 2 -5.34 -2.20 11.83
C GLN A 2 -4.98 -2.59 13.28
N ARG A 3 -4.95 -1.62 14.20
CA ARG A 3 -4.69 -1.91 15.63
C ARG A 3 -5.79 -2.75 16.29
N ALA A 4 -7.05 -2.57 15.88
CA ALA A 4 -8.17 -3.38 16.37
C ALA A 4 -8.02 -4.82 15.85
N LEU A 5 -7.76 -4.96 14.54
CA LEU A 5 -7.47 -6.25 13.91
C LEU A 5 -6.35 -7.02 14.63
N MET A 6 -5.22 -6.35 14.91
CA MET A 6 -4.08 -6.97 15.63
C MET A 6 -4.40 -7.41 17.07
N LYS A 7 -5.48 -6.91 17.67
CA LYS A 7 -5.95 -7.31 19.01
C LYS A 7 -7.03 -8.39 18.94
N GLY A 8 -7.45 -8.82 17.75
CA GLY A 8 -8.61 -9.70 17.57
C GLY A 8 -9.95 -8.99 17.78
N GLU A 9 -9.97 -7.66 17.75
CA GLU A 9 -11.20 -6.85 17.77
C GLU A 9 -11.74 -6.72 16.34
N ASN A 10 -13.06 -6.58 16.20
CA ASN A 10 -13.71 -6.44 14.89
C ASN A 10 -13.27 -5.11 14.21
N PRO A 11 -12.61 -5.15 13.03
CA PRO A 11 -12.16 -3.94 12.34
C PRO A 11 -13.31 -3.00 11.92
N LEU A 12 -14.52 -3.54 11.73
CA LEU A 12 -15.72 -2.81 11.32
C LEU A 12 -16.25 -1.89 12.42
N GLU A 13 -16.07 -2.27 13.69
CA GLU A 13 -16.40 -1.40 14.84
C GLU A 13 -15.48 -0.18 14.90
N ALA A 14 -14.24 -0.31 14.39
CA ALA A 14 -13.28 0.78 14.36
C ALA A 14 -13.49 1.74 13.18
N LEU A 15 -14.21 1.32 12.13
CA LEU A 15 -14.59 2.14 10.98
C LEU A 15 -15.78 1.50 10.24
N GLU A 16 -16.99 1.98 10.52
CA GLU A 16 -18.24 1.43 9.97
C GLU A 16 -18.28 1.43 8.43
N ALA A 17 -17.66 2.44 7.79
CA ALA A 17 -17.55 2.54 6.34
C ALA A 17 -16.83 1.36 5.66
N LEU A 18 -16.13 0.51 6.43
CA LEU A 18 -15.52 -0.72 5.89
C LEU A 18 -16.53 -1.84 5.62
N GLN A 19 -17.73 -1.80 6.20
CA GLN A 19 -18.71 -2.88 6.02
C GLN A 19 -19.01 -3.10 4.54
N ASP A 20 -19.45 -2.05 3.84
CA ASP A 20 -19.77 -2.13 2.42
C ASP A 20 -18.55 -2.51 1.58
N VAL A 21 -17.36 -2.01 1.95
CA VAL A 21 -16.09 -2.30 1.25
C VAL A 21 -15.74 -3.78 1.35
N VAL A 22 -15.83 -4.35 2.55
CA VAL A 22 -15.54 -5.76 2.81
C VAL A 22 -16.55 -6.65 2.09
N ASP A 23 -17.83 -6.30 2.08
CA ASP A 23 -18.86 -7.06 1.38
C ASP A 23 -18.63 -7.08 -0.14
N ILE A 24 -18.24 -5.95 -0.74
CA ILE A 24 -17.87 -5.87 -2.17
C ILE A 24 -16.64 -6.75 -2.45
N ILE A 25 -15.61 -6.68 -1.59
CA ILE A 25 -14.39 -7.49 -1.76
C ILE A 25 -14.72 -8.98 -1.65
N HIS A 26 -15.50 -9.41 -0.66
CA HIS A 26 -15.88 -10.82 -0.49
C HIS A 26 -16.67 -11.38 -1.67
N GLY A 27 -17.43 -10.55 -2.39
CA GLY A 27 -18.12 -10.96 -3.61
C GLY A 27 -17.19 -11.49 -4.70
N GLN A 28 -15.95 -11.01 -4.79
CA GLN A 28 -14.94 -11.48 -5.77
C GLN A 28 -13.77 -12.24 -5.13
N TYR A 29 -13.47 -11.97 -3.86
CA TYR A 29 -12.38 -12.55 -3.09
C TYR A 29 -12.91 -13.15 -1.76
N PRO A 30 -13.67 -14.25 -1.82
CA PRO A 30 -14.34 -14.82 -0.65
C PRO A 30 -13.38 -15.41 0.40
N ASN A 31 -12.11 -15.57 0.05
CA ASN A 31 -11.07 -16.06 0.96
C ASN A 31 -10.40 -14.95 1.79
N VAL A 32 -10.74 -13.67 1.55
CA VAL A 32 -10.27 -12.57 2.40
C VAL A 32 -10.89 -12.74 3.79
N SER A 33 -10.08 -12.55 4.83
CA SER A 33 -10.49 -12.69 6.22
C SER A 33 -9.61 -11.83 7.11
N ASP A 34 -10.03 -11.65 8.36
CA ASP A 34 -9.27 -10.91 9.38
C ASP A 34 -7.85 -11.48 9.62
N GLU A 35 -7.61 -12.75 9.29
CA GLU A 35 -6.30 -13.41 9.44
C GLU A 35 -5.32 -13.10 8.30
N ASN A 36 -5.82 -12.69 7.13
CA ASN A 36 -4.99 -12.51 5.93
C ASN A 36 -5.11 -11.12 5.27
N VAL A 37 -5.92 -10.24 5.84
CA VAL A 37 -6.07 -8.84 5.41
C VAL A 37 -5.21 -7.90 6.25
N GLY A 38 -4.82 -6.77 5.66
CA GLY A 38 -4.17 -5.69 6.37
C GLY A 38 -4.72 -4.34 5.92
N PHE A 39 -4.75 -3.39 6.85
CA PHE A 39 -5.25 -2.04 6.63
C PHE A 39 -4.14 -1.03 6.86
N GLY A 40 -3.97 -0.11 5.90
CA GLY A 40 -3.03 0.98 6.00
C GLY A 40 -3.54 2.19 5.23
N SER A 41 -3.04 3.38 5.60
CA SER A 41 -3.30 4.57 4.79
C SER A 41 -2.33 4.63 3.62
N THR A 42 -2.76 5.33 2.57
CA THR A 42 -1.95 5.63 1.40
C THR A 42 -2.13 7.09 1.03
N ILE A 43 -1.15 7.67 0.35
CA ILE A 43 -1.25 9.02 -0.21
C ILE A 43 -0.98 9.01 -1.71
N PHE A 44 -1.60 9.95 -2.41
CA PHE A 44 -1.31 10.25 -3.80
C PHE A 44 -0.50 11.55 -3.92
N ALA A 45 0.47 11.60 -4.84
CA ALA A 45 1.16 12.83 -5.22
C ALA A 45 1.70 12.78 -6.65
N GLU A 46 1.72 13.91 -7.35
CA GLU A 46 2.29 14.01 -8.70
C GLU A 46 3.77 13.65 -8.73
N LYS A 47 4.61 14.42 -8.02
CA LYS A 47 6.06 14.25 -8.02
C LYS A 47 6.68 14.40 -6.62
N PRO A 48 6.39 13.51 -5.67
CA PRO A 48 6.92 13.61 -4.31
C PRO A 48 8.44 13.39 -4.27
N GLY A 49 9.06 13.94 -3.22
CA GLY A 49 10.49 13.77 -2.95
C GLY A 49 11.40 14.77 -3.65
N ASP A 50 10.85 15.87 -4.18
CA ASP A 50 11.63 17.00 -4.68
C ASP A 50 12.27 17.77 -3.50
N GLY A 51 13.51 18.22 -3.68
CA GLY A 51 14.33 18.83 -2.63
C GLY A 51 15.05 17.82 -1.72
N SER A 52 15.10 18.10 -0.41
CA SER A 52 16.07 17.46 0.51
C SER A 52 15.84 15.96 0.81
N ALA A 53 14.81 15.32 0.24
CA ALA A 53 14.51 13.88 0.36
C ALA A 53 14.79 13.31 1.77
N ARG A 54 14.32 14.03 2.80
CA ARG A 54 14.57 13.72 4.21
C ARG A 54 13.87 12.42 4.59
N GLU A 55 14.54 11.57 5.34
CA GLU A 55 13.99 10.30 5.79
C GLU A 55 12.72 10.47 6.65
N GLN A 56 12.64 11.58 7.40
CA GLN A 56 11.48 11.93 8.21
C GLN A 56 10.19 12.06 7.37
N ALA A 57 10.31 12.39 6.09
CA ALA A 57 9.15 12.42 5.21
C ALA A 57 8.53 11.03 5.01
N ALA A 58 9.30 9.94 5.10
CA ALA A 58 8.79 8.56 5.04
C ALA A 58 8.43 8.03 6.44
N SER A 59 9.30 8.24 7.43
CA SER A 59 9.09 7.67 8.77
C SER A 59 7.83 8.21 9.46
N CYS A 60 7.54 9.50 9.32
CA CYS A 60 6.31 10.10 9.86
C CYS A 60 5.05 9.48 9.25
N GLN A 61 5.05 9.19 7.95
CA GLN A 61 3.94 8.50 7.29
C GLN A 61 3.73 7.12 7.91
N LYS A 62 4.81 6.34 8.06
CA LYS A 62 4.73 5.00 8.65
C LYS A 62 4.17 5.03 10.07
N VAL A 63 4.62 5.95 10.91
CA VAL A 63 4.13 6.11 12.30
C VAL A 63 2.64 6.41 12.35
N LEU A 64 2.13 7.16 11.37
CA LEU A 64 0.71 7.49 11.23
C LEU A 64 -0.12 6.39 10.54
N GLY A 65 0.49 5.23 10.22
CA GLY A 65 -0.18 4.09 9.60
C GLY A 65 -0.08 4.04 8.08
N GLY A 66 0.80 4.84 7.47
CA GLY A 66 1.09 4.83 6.04
C GLY A 66 1.78 3.54 5.60
N TRP A 67 1.20 2.88 4.60
CA TRP A 67 1.69 1.60 4.07
C TRP A 67 2.11 1.69 2.61
N ALA A 68 1.63 2.69 1.88
CA ALA A 68 1.99 2.90 0.49
C ALA A 68 1.93 4.38 0.12
N ASN A 69 2.66 4.72 -0.93
CA ASN A 69 2.47 5.96 -1.67
C ASN A 69 2.16 5.58 -3.12
N ILE A 70 1.24 6.30 -3.74
CA ILE A 70 0.96 6.22 -5.16
C ILE A 70 1.41 7.54 -5.77
N ALA A 71 2.23 7.50 -6.81
CA ALA A 71 2.71 8.71 -7.46
C ALA A 71 2.72 8.60 -8.99
N ARG A 72 2.75 9.73 -9.69
CA ARG A 72 3.05 9.72 -11.13
C ARG A 72 4.53 9.47 -11.37
N GLU A 73 5.35 10.12 -10.55
CA GLU A 73 6.81 10.04 -10.61
C GLU A 73 7.39 10.26 -9.21
N TYR A 74 8.51 9.64 -8.88
CA TYR A 74 9.29 10.03 -7.70
C TYR A 74 10.47 10.90 -8.15
N ALA A 75 10.59 12.13 -7.60
CA ALA A 75 11.61 13.07 -8.04
C ALA A 75 13.04 12.55 -7.84
N THR A 76 13.26 11.73 -6.82
CA THR A 76 14.56 11.13 -6.53
C THR A 76 14.44 9.65 -6.16
N LYS A 77 15.45 8.86 -6.54
CA LYS A 77 15.59 7.48 -6.07
C LYS A 77 15.65 7.38 -4.54
N ARG A 78 16.23 8.40 -3.88
CA ARG A 78 16.39 8.44 -2.42
C ARG A 78 15.05 8.42 -1.68
N TYR A 79 14.09 9.25 -2.10
CA TYR A 79 12.79 9.26 -1.42
C TYR A 79 12.05 7.92 -1.59
N ARG A 80 12.08 7.34 -2.80
CA ARG A 80 11.56 5.99 -3.06
C ARG A 80 12.21 4.94 -2.15
N SER A 81 13.54 4.95 -2.01
CA SER A 81 14.25 4.05 -1.09
C SER A 81 13.89 4.27 0.38
N ASN A 82 13.68 5.52 0.81
CA ASN A 82 13.24 5.81 2.17
C ASN A 82 11.88 5.17 2.48
N LEU A 83 10.92 5.22 1.54
CA LEU A 83 9.62 4.57 1.72
C LEU A 83 9.78 3.06 1.96
N MET A 84 10.57 2.37 1.13
CA MET A 84 10.83 0.93 1.29
C MET A 84 11.57 0.61 2.58
N ASN A 85 12.55 1.44 2.96
CA ASN A 85 13.29 1.27 4.21
C ASN A 85 12.38 1.33 5.44
N TRP A 86 11.27 2.06 5.35
CA TRP A 86 10.23 2.14 6.40
C TRP A 86 9.08 1.15 6.21
N GLY A 87 9.19 0.23 5.25
CA GLY A 87 8.16 -0.79 5.02
C GLY A 87 6.92 -0.26 4.33
N MET A 88 7.10 0.70 3.43
CA MET A 88 6.04 1.26 2.60
C MET A 88 6.29 0.92 1.12
N LEU A 89 5.22 0.76 0.36
CA LEU A 89 5.25 0.45 -1.07
C LEU A 89 5.19 1.73 -1.91
N PRO A 90 6.24 2.09 -2.66
CA PRO A 90 6.27 3.30 -3.48
C PRO A 90 5.73 3.03 -4.88
N PHE A 91 4.41 2.90 -5.01
CA PHE A 91 3.76 2.66 -6.28
C PHE A 91 3.83 3.87 -7.22
N LEU A 92 3.79 3.56 -8.51
CA LEU A 92 3.59 4.46 -9.63
C LEU A 92 2.25 4.16 -10.32
N ILE A 93 1.55 5.19 -10.78
CA ILE A 93 0.31 5.08 -11.55
C ILE A 93 0.46 5.83 -12.89
N LYS A 94 0.08 5.18 -13.99
CA LYS A 94 0.28 5.70 -15.36
C LYS A 94 -0.97 6.33 -15.96
N GLU A 95 -2.14 5.98 -15.45
CA GLU A 95 -3.47 6.35 -15.93
C GLU A 95 -3.74 7.83 -15.72
N GLU A 96 -3.81 8.67 -16.76
CA GLU A 96 -3.95 10.14 -16.65
C GLU A 96 -5.11 10.59 -15.75
N GLU A 97 -6.25 9.90 -15.82
CA GLU A 97 -7.36 10.07 -14.88
C GLU A 97 -7.23 9.05 -13.75
N LEU A 98 -7.29 9.53 -12.49
CA LEU A 98 -7.17 8.65 -11.34
C LEU A 98 -8.45 7.80 -11.18
N PRO A 99 -8.33 6.47 -11.00
CA PRO A 99 -9.47 5.59 -10.81
C PRO A 99 -10.09 5.70 -9.41
N PHE A 100 -9.47 6.49 -8.52
CA PHE A 100 -9.88 6.72 -7.14
C PHE A 100 -9.86 8.21 -6.82
N SER A 101 -10.65 8.58 -5.81
CA SER A 101 -10.69 9.90 -5.18
C SER A 101 -10.21 9.82 -3.74
N ASN A 102 -10.04 10.98 -3.10
CA ASN A 102 -9.77 11.02 -1.66
C ASN A 102 -10.90 10.30 -0.90
N LEU A 103 -10.52 9.54 0.14
CA LEU A 103 -11.39 8.70 0.97
C LEU A 103 -11.88 7.39 0.32
N ASP A 104 -11.55 7.13 -0.94
CA ASP A 104 -11.79 5.81 -1.53
C ASP A 104 -10.84 4.76 -0.94
N PHE A 105 -11.29 3.51 -0.92
CA PHE A 105 -10.47 2.38 -0.51
C PHE A 105 -9.76 1.76 -1.73
N ILE A 106 -8.51 1.37 -1.53
CA ILE A 106 -7.72 0.66 -2.54
C ILE A 106 -7.42 -0.74 -2.03
N PHE A 107 -7.86 -1.75 -2.79
CA PHE A 107 -7.63 -3.15 -2.47
C PHE A 107 -6.49 -3.72 -3.34
N LEU A 108 -5.53 -4.39 -2.68
CA LEU A 108 -4.35 -4.99 -3.29
C LEU A 108 -4.31 -6.50 -2.96
N PRO A 109 -4.93 -7.36 -3.78
CA PRO A 109 -4.92 -8.79 -3.53
C PRO A 109 -3.52 -9.37 -3.75
N GLY A 110 -3.10 -10.29 -2.88
CA GLY A 110 -1.88 -11.09 -3.10
C GLY A 110 -0.57 -10.28 -3.09
N ILE A 111 -0.57 -9.06 -2.57
CA ILE A 111 0.57 -8.12 -2.69
C ILE A 111 1.92 -8.71 -2.24
N ARG A 112 1.91 -9.57 -1.21
CA ARG A 112 3.12 -10.25 -0.74
C ARG A 112 3.73 -11.12 -1.85
N GLN A 113 2.91 -11.91 -2.53
CA GLN A 113 3.34 -12.79 -3.61
C GLN A 113 3.84 -11.99 -4.81
N GLU A 114 3.17 -10.89 -5.16
CA GLU A 114 3.60 -9.98 -6.23
C GLU A 114 5.01 -9.41 -5.99
N ILE A 115 5.34 -9.09 -4.72
CA ILE A 115 6.69 -8.65 -4.34
C ILE A 115 7.68 -9.80 -4.41
N GLU A 116 7.32 -11.00 -3.94
CA GLU A 116 8.21 -12.19 -3.96
C GLU A 116 8.61 -12.56 -5.40
N THR A 117 7.66 -12.57 -6.33
CA THR A 117 7.90 -12.83 -7.76
C THR A 117 8.62 -11.67 -8.45
N GLY A 118 8.51 -10.46 -7.91
CA GLY A 118 9.08 -9.24 -8.47
C GLY A 118 8.29 -8.73 -9.66
N CYS A 119 6.96 -8.84 -9.62
CA CYS A 119 6.10 -8.34 -10.68
C CYS A 119 6.23 -6.80 -10.79
N GLU A 120 6.45 -6.30 -12.00
CA GLU A 120 6.54 -4.86 -12.25
C GLU A 120 5.18 -4.17 -12.16
N GLU A 121 4.11 -4.92 -12.43
CA GLU A 121 2.73 -4.46 -12.44
C GLU A 121 1.92 -5.23 -11.39
N VAL A 122 1.25 -4.48 -10.53
CA VAL A 122 0.45 -4.97 -9.41
C VAL A 122 -1.00 -4.60 -9.71
N LYS A 123 -1.87 -5.61 -9.77
CA LYS A 123 -3.30 -5.40 -9.91
C LYS A 123 -3.87 -4.77 -8.64
N ALA A 124 -4.58 -3.66 -8.80
CA ALA A 124 -5.24 -2.95 -7.73
C ALA A 124 -6.71 -2.71 -8.06
N PHE A 125 -7.50 -2.39 -7.04
CA PHE A 125 -8.90 -2.04 -7.23
C PHE A 125 -9.31 -0.84 -6.39
N ALA A 126 -9.99 0.11 -7.00
CA ALA A 126 -10.66 1.19 -6.29
C ALA A 126 -12.05 0.71 -5.88
N VAL A 127 -12.35 0.74 -4.58
CA VAL A 127 -13.64 0.32 -4.02
C VAL A 127 -14.41 1.57 -3.62
N LYS A 128 -15.43 1.89 -4.42
CA LYS A 128 -16.28 3.09 -4.28
C LYS A 128 -17.67 2.81 -4.88
N ASP A 129 -18.69 3.51 -4.41
CA ASP A 129 -20.06 3.48 -4.97
C ASP A 129 -20.64 2.05 -5.18
N GLY A 130 -20.36 1.12 -4.26
CA GLY A 130 -20.83 -0.27 -4.38
C GLY A 130 -20.12 -1.11 -5.46
N ARG A 131 -19.01 -0.61 -6.00
CA ARG A 131 -18.27 -1.22 -7.12
C ARG A 131 -16.80 -1.37 -6.80
N MET A 132 -16.17 -2.23 -7.59
CA MET A 132 -14.73 -2.46 -7.55
C MET A 132 -14.17 -2.29 -8.96
N GLU A 133 -13.45 -1.18 -9.17
CA GLU A 133 -12.87 -0.81 -10.46
C GLU A 133 -11.39 -1.20 -10.50
N ALA A 134 -11.03 -2.09 -11.42
CA ALA A 134 -9.66 -2.57 -11.56
C ALA A 134 -8.76 -1.53 -12.23
N PHE A 135 -7.53 -1.40 -11.73
CA PHE A 135 -6.48 -0.58 -12.33
C PHE A 135 -5.10 -1.17 -12.02
N SER A 136 -4.05 -0.58 -12.57
CA SER A 136 -2.70 -1.11 -12.44
C SER A 136 -1.80 -0.14 -11.69
N LEU A 137 -1.06 -0.66 -10.73
CA LEU A 137 0.03 0.04 -10.05
C LEU A 137 1.36 -0.57 -10.43
N HIS A 138 2.42 0.21 -10.41
CA HIS A 138 3.76 -0.28 -10.71
C HIS A 138 4.71 -0.02 -9.56
N LEU A 139 5.50 -1.02 -9.17
CA LEU A 139 6.62 -0.80 -8.24
C LEU A 139 7.91 -0.43 -8.98
N GLY A 140 7.90 -0.55 -10.31
CA GLY A 140 9.11 -0.49 -11.15
C GLY A 140 10.04 -1.65 -10.86
N GLU A 141 11.25 -1.62 -11.42
CA GLU A 141 12.25 -2.64 -11.11
C GLU A 141 12.65 -2.56 -9.62
N LEU A 142 12.46 -3.68 -8.91
CA LEU A 142 12.93 -3.87 -7.55
C LEU A 142 14.17 -4.77 -7.58
N THR A 143 15.28 -4.26 -7.04
CA THR A 143 16.46 -5.08 -6.81
C THR A 143 16.14 -6.18 -5.79
N LYS A 144 16.88 -7.29 -5.83
CA LYS A 144 16.71 -8.38 -4.85
C LYS A 144 16.72 -7.85 -3.40
N ARG A 145 17.66 -6.96 -3.09
CA ARG A 145 17.78 -6.34 -1.77
C ARG A 145 16.54 -5.53 -1.36
N GLU A 146 15.97 -4.76 -2.28
CA GLU A 146 14.73 -3.99 -1.99
C GLU A 146 13.55 -4.92 -1.73
N LYS A 147 13.43 -6.03 -2.48
CA LYS A 147 12.41 -7.06 -2.24
C LYS A 147 12.58 -7.68 -0.85
N ASP A 148 13.79 -8.09 -0.50
CA ASP A 148 14.08 -8.71 0.80
C ASP A 148 13.77 -7.75 1.96
N ILE A 149 14.08 -6.45 1.82
CA ILE A 149 13.75 -5.40 2.80
C ILE A 149 12.24 -5.27 3.00
N ILE A 150 11.47 -5.19 1.91
CA ILE A 150 10.01 -5.05 1.99
C ILE A 150 9.38 -6.31 2.61
N LEU A 151 9.85 -7.50 2.24
CA LEU A 151 9.33 -8.76 2.75
C LEU A 151 9.64 -8.99 4.24
N ALA A 152 10.76 -8.44 4.74
CA ALA A 152 11.06 -8.36 6.17
C ALA A 152 10.23 -7.28 6.90
N GLY A 153 9.52 -6.45 6.14
CA GLY A 153 8.63 -5.41 6.64
C GLY A 153 9.29 -4.05 6.83
N CYS A 154 10.62 -3.95 6.88
CA CYS A 154 11.40 -2.71 6.82
C CYS A 154 12.91 -3.02 6.83
N LEU A 155 13.75 -2.00 6.62
CA LEU A 155 15.21 -2.14 6.65
C LEU A 155 15.73 -2.56 8.03
N ILE A 156 15.13 -2.06 9.10
CA ILE A 156 15.54 -2.40 10.47
C ILE A 156 15.30 -3.88 10.74
N ASN A 157 14.12 -4.39 10.37
CA ASN A 157 13.78 -5.80 10.51
C ASN A 157 14.69 -6.70 9.66
N TYR A 158 14.97 -6.30 8.42
CA TYR A 158 15.88 -7.02 7.54
C TYR A 158 17.28 -7.19 8.16
N ASN A 159 17.80 -6.15 8.82
CA ASN A 159 19.12 -6.19 9.47
C ASN A 159 19.13 -6.89 10.83
N ALA A 160 17.95 -7.18 11.41
CA ALA A 160 17.82 -7.88 12.69
C ALA A 160 17.84 -9.41 12.54
N VAL A 161 17.81 -9.89 11.30
CA VAL A 161 17.95 -11.31 10.89
C VAL A 161 19.42 -11.61 10.63
#